data_AF-A0A1C3UAW2-F1
#
_entry.id   AF-A0A1C3UAW2-F1
#
_cell.length_a   1.000
_cell.length_b   1.000
_cell.length_c   1.000
_cell.angle_alpha   90.00
_cell.angle_beta   90.00
_cell.angle_gamma   90.00
#
_symmetry.space_group_name_H-M   'P 1'
#
loop_
_entity.id
_entity.type
_entity.pdbx_description
1 polymer ?
#
loop_
_entity_poly.entity_id
_entity_poly.type
_entity_poly.pdbx_seq_one_letter_code
_entity_poly.pdbx_strand_id
1 'polypeptide(L)' 'MKRESRLMALIRAGKRQEAFDMVERLKAAAQLLPTAIKVDRTGAVSYYKGNRRFVKNTQGGWDLVPKKK' A
#
# COMPACT_ATOMS: atom_id res chain seq x y z
N MET A 1 -8.77 -5.80 -16.37
CA MET A 1 -8.53 -6.95 -17.28
C MET A 1 -7.07 -7.40 -17.42
N LYS A 2 -6.03 -6.55 -17.58
CA LYS A 2 -4.64 -7.03 -17.82
C LYS A 2 -3.94 -7.80 -16.68
N ARG A 3 -4.39 -7.70 -15.43
CA ARG A 3 -3.70 -8.33 -14.27
C ARG A 3 -4.20 -9.74 -13.97
N GLU A 4 -5.50 -9.99 -14.10
CA GLU A 4 -6.08 -11.34 -13.94
C GLU A 4 -5.57 -12.30 -15.00
N SER A 5 -5.52 -11.88 -16.27
CA SER A 5 -5.01 -12.72 -17.36
C SER A 5 -3.55 -13.14 -17.11
N ARG A 6 -2.73 -12.24 -16.59
CA ARG A 6 -1.33 -12.53 -16.22
C ARG A 6 -1.22 -13.47 -15.02
N LEU A 7 -2.04 -13.29 -13.98
CA LEU A 7 -2.06 -14.20 -12.84
C LEU A 7 -2.47 -15.61 -13.26
N MET A 8 -3.51 -15.73 -14.08
CA MET A 8 -3.97 -17.01 -14.62
C MET A 8 -2.92 -17.69 -15.51
N ALA A 9 -2.13 -16.92 -16.25
CA ALA A 9 -1.01 -17.46 -17.02
C ALA A 9 0.09 -18.03 -16.11
N LEU A 10 0.43 -17.36 -15.00
CA LEU A 10 1.41 -17.85 -14.03
C LEU A 10 0.95 -19.14 -13.34
N ILE A 11 -0.35 -19.22 -12.98
CA ILE A 11 -0.94 -20.43 -12.39
C ILE A 11 -0.86 -21.60 -13.37
N ARG A 12 -1.25 -21.40 -14.64
CA ARG A 12 -1.17 -22.45 -15.68
C ARG A 12 0.25 -22.90 -15.97
N ALA A 13 1.22 -22.00 -15.90
CA ALA A 13 2.63 -22.32 -16.08
C ALA A 13 3.27 -23.01 -14.85
N GLY A 14 2.52 -23.25 -13.77
CA GLY A 14 3.04 -23.86 -12.54
C GLY A 14 3.95 -22.95 -11.71
N LYS A 15 4.04 -21.65 -12.06
CA LYS A 15 4.89 -20.66 -11.39
C LYS A 15 4.25 -20.16 -10.09
N ARG A 16 4.14 -21.06 -9.11
CA ARG A 16 3.43 -20.82 -7.85
C ARG A 16 3.95 -19.60 -7.09
N GLN A 17 5.26 -19.47 -6.91
CA GLN A 17 5.84 -18.35 -6.16
C GLN A 17 5.54 -16.99 -6.81
N GLU A 18 5.74 -16.86 -8.13
CA GLU A 18 5.45 -15.62 -8.86
C GLU A 18 3.96 -15.25 -8.80
N ALA A 19 3.07 -16.25 -8.84
CA ALA A 19 1.64 -16.05 -8.69
C ALA A 19 1.28 -15.55 -7.28
N PHE A 20 1.83 -16.15 -6.23
CA PHE A 20 1.64 -15.72 -4.85
C PHE A 20 2.14 -14.30 -4.61
N ASP A 21 3.36 -13.97 -5.06
CA ASP A 21 3.93 -12.63 -4.93
C ASP A 21 3.06 -11.58 -5.63
N MET A 22 2.48 -11.92 -6.79
CA MET A 22 1.57 -11.03 -7.51
C MET A 22 0.26 -10.81 -6.75
N VAL A 23 -0.31 -11.86 -6.14
CA VAL A 23 -1.50 -11.75 -5.30
C VAL A 23 -1.23 -10.88 -4.07
N GLU A 24 -0.10 -11.07 -3.39
CA GLU A 24 0.27 -10.26 -2.22
C GLU A 24 0.46 -8.78 -2.57
N ARG A 25 1.07 -8.48 -3.72
CA ARG A 25 1.18 -7.09 -4.22
C ARG A 25 -0.19 -6.49 -4.52
N LEU A 26 -1.11 -7.28 -5.08
CA LEU A 26 -2.48 -6.84 -5.36
C LEU A 26 -3.25 -6.56 -4.07
N LYS A 27 -3.14 -7.43 -3.06
CA LYS A 27 -3.73 -7.22 -1.73
C LYS A 27 -3.18 -5.95 -1.07
N ALA A 28 -1.85 -5.79 -1.05
CA ALA A 28 -1.21 -4.61 -0.48
C ALA A 28 -1.63 -3.31 -1.19
N ALA A 29 -1.81 -3.34 -2.52
CA ALA A 29 -2.31 -2.20 -3.27
C ALA A 29 -3.80 -1.91 -3.01
N ALA A 30 -4.60 -2.95 -2.80
CA ALA A 30 -6.03 -2.85 -2.49
C ALA A 30 -6.32 -2.46 -1.03
N GLN A 31 -5.33 -2.56 -0.14
CA GLN A 31 -5.49 -2.22 1.26
C GLN A 31 -5.82 -0.72 1.41
N LEU A 32 -7.05 -0.45 1.85
CA LEU A 32 -7.57 0.89 2.09
C LEU A 32 -7.05 1.46 3.42
N LEU A 33 -6.82 0.58 4.40
CA LEU A 33 -6.37 0.96 5.72
C LEU A 33 -4.85 1.22 5.73
N PRO A 34 -4.39 2.23 6.48
CA PRO A 34 -2.98 2.45 6.68
C PRO A 34 -2.30 1.26 7.34
N THR A 35 -1.10 0.91 6.89
CA THR A 35 -0.33 -0.19 7.49
C THR A 35 0.14 0.17 8.90
N ALA A 36 0.36 1.46 9.17
CA ALA A 36 0.69 1.98 10.49
C ALA A 36 0.23 3.44 10.61
N ILE A 37 -0.33 3.78 11.76
CA ILE A 37 -0.63 5.16 12.18
C ILE A 37 0.39 5.53 13.26
N LYS A 38 1.08 6.66 13.10
CA LYS A 38 2.05 7.20 14.03
C LYS A 38 1.58 8.56 14.52
N VAL A 39 1.62 8.76 15.82
CA VAL A 39 1.42 10.06 16.47
C VAL A 39 2.78 10.49 17.01
N ASP A 40 3.24 11.67 16.62
CA ASP A 40 4.50 12.21 17.16
C ASP A 40 4.28 12.97 18.47
N ARG A 41 5.37 13.45 19.09
CA ARG A 41 5.35 14.16 20.37
C ARG A 41 4.58 15.49 20.31
N THR A 42 4.34 16.04 19.13
CA THR A 42 3.55 17.26 18.93
C THR A 42 2.06 16.97 18.73
N GLY A 43 1.67 15.68 18.73
CA GLY A 43 0.31 15.24 18.46
C GLY A 43 -0.01 15.12 16.97
N ALA A 44 0.96 15.32 16.08
CA ALA A 44 0.72 15.20 14.65
C ALA A 44 0.52 13.74 14.26
N VAL A 45 -0.61 13.45 13.63
CA VAL A 45 -0.98 12.10 13.19
C VAL A 45 -0.51 11.89 11.76
N SER A 46 0.20 10.80 11.53
CA SER A 46 0.64 10.40 10.20
C SER A 46 0.42 8.92 9.95
N TYR A 47 0.26 8.54 8.70
CA TYR A 47 0.15 7.14 8.34
C TYR A 47 0.89 6.83 7.05
N TYR A 48 1.20 5.55 6.84
CA TYR A 48 1.90 5.08 5.64
C TYR A 48 1.01 4.19 4.80
N LYS A 49 1.09 4.39 3.48
CA LYS A 49 0.52 3.50 2.45
C LYS A 49 1.61 3.18 1.43
N GLY A 50 2.29 2.05 1.61
CA GLY A 50 3.51 1.73 0.89
C GLY A 50 4.62 2.76 1.15
N ASN A 51 5.21 3.33 0.09
CA ASN A 51 6.24 4.38 0.19
C ASN A 51 5.69 5.80 0.37
N ARG A 52 4.37 5.97 0.48
CA ARG A 52 3.72 7.27 0.63
C ARG A 52 3.39 7.53 2.10
N ARG A 53 3.74 8.72 2.60
CA ARG A 53 3.40 9.19 3.94
C ARG A 53 2.26 10.20 3.83
N PHE A 54 1.25 10.05 4.68
CA PHE A 54 0.15 11.00 4.81
C PHE A 54 0.20 11.63 6.20
N VAL A 55 -0.03 12.93 6.30
CA VAL A 55 -0.07 13.68 7.57
C VAL A 55 -1.42 14.36 7.68
N LYS A 56 -2.03 14.30 8.86
CA LYS A 56 -3.30 14.97 9.13
C LYS A 56 -3.08 16.47 9.20
N ASN A 57 -3.78 17.22 8.38
CA ASN A 57 -3.69 18.69 8.35
C ASN A 57 -4.63 19.31 9.39
N THR A 58 -4.51 20.63 9.59
CA THR A 58 -5.30 21.39 10.58
C THR A 58 -6.80 21.46 10.24
N GLN A 59 -7.17 21.19 8.99
CA GLN A 59 -8.56 21.11 8.52
C GLN A 59 -9.16 19.71 8.69
N GLY A 60 -8.41 18.75 9.25
CA GLY A 60 -8.84 17.37 9.43
C GLY A 60 -8.68 16.47 8.20
N GLY A 61 -8.17 17.00 7.09
CA GLY A 61 -7.81 16.27 5.88
C GLY A 61 -6.44 15.60 5.96
N TRP A 62 -6.05 14.90 4.88
CA TRP A 62 -4.79 14.17 4.80
C TRP A 62 -3.92 14.69 3.65
N ASP A 63 -2.76 15.23 3.97
CA ASP A 63 -1.80 15.70 2.98
C ASP A 63 -0.76 14.62 2.68
N LEU A 64 -0.52 14.37 1.39
CA LEU A 64 0.56 13.50 0.94
C LEU A 64 1.89 14.23 1.09
N VAL A 65 2.77 13.69 1.94
CA VAL A 65 4.12 14.20 2.13
C VAL A 65 5.16 13.18 1.65
N PRO A 66 6.26 13.64 1.03
CA PRO A 66 7.36 12.77 0.67
C PRO A 66 7.95 12.09 1.91
N LYS A 67 8.34 10.83 1.77
CA LYS A 67 9.12 10.12 2.78
C LYS A 67 10.48 10.83 2.86
N LYS A 68 10.76 11.51 3.97
CA LYS A 68 12.12 12.03 4.23
C LYS A 68 13.09 10.84 4.12
N LYS A 69 14.12 11.00 3.29
CA LYS A 69 15.22 10.04 3.12
C LYS A 69 15.89 9.78 4.46
#